data_AF-A0A2E1VMM6-F1
#
_entry.id   AF-A0A2E1VMM6-F1
#
_cell.length_a   1.000
_cell.length_b   1.000
_cell.length_c   1.000
_cell.angle_alpha   90.00
_cell.angle_beta   90.00
_cell.angle_gamma   90.00
#
_symmetry.space_group_name_H-M   'P 1'
#
loop_
_entity.id
_entity.type
_entity.pdbx_description
1 polymer ?
#
loop_
_entity_poly.entity_id
_entity_poly.type
_entity_poly.pdbx_seq_one_letter_code
_entity_poly.pdbx_strand_id
1 'polypeptide(L)'
;MVDAQIPVLNPSNVQELLDYGLIGIALSRYAGVWVSMKCVTATMDSSASVNIDLERIKINTPEYAIQEEGVHIRWPDDVLGQETRLNKIKIPAVKAFVKANKINQSIWSKGKKNIGIVATGKGYAEVRQALSDLGIDEEYASQIGLHLFKVGMPWPLEESSIIDFCENMNEILVFEEKRPLVEDQIKEILF
;
A
#
# COMPACT_ATOMS: atom_id res chain seq x y z
N MET A 1 -1.55 -9.48 13.20
CA MET A 1 -1.74 -8.08 12.72
C MET A 1 -2.90 -8.03 11.76
N VAL A 2 -2.86 -8.79 10.66
CA VAL A 2 -3.99 -8.98 9.74
C VAL A 2 -5.23 -9.51 10.47
N ASP A 3 -5.10 -10.56 11.28
CA ASP A 3 -6.24 -11.13 12.05
C ASP A 3 -6.81 -10.16 13.10
N ALA A 4 -6.02 -9.18 13.52
CA ALA A 4 -6.43 -8.13 14.46
C ALA A 4 -6.96 -6.88 13.74
N GLN A 5 -7.12 -6.95 12.41
CA GLN A 5 -7.58 -5.89 11.55
C GLN A 5 -6.72 -4.60 11.63
N ILE A 6 -5.40 -4.73 11.80
CA ILE A 6 -4.45 -3.61 11.94
C ILE A 6 -3.78 -3.31 10.59
N PRO A 7 -4.01 -2.13 9.97
CA PRO A 7 -3.36 -1.75 8.72
C PRO A 7 -1.84 -1.81 8.81
N VAL A 8 -1.19 -2.29 7.75
CA VAL A 8 0.25 -2.55 7.70
C VAL A 8 0.88 -1.75 6.57
N LEU A 9 1.75 -0.82 6.91
CA LEU A 9 2.64 -0.13 5.97
C LEU A 9 3.93 -0.93 5.79
N ASN A 10 4.47 -0.98 4.59
CA ASN A 10 5.65 -1.78 4.27
C ASN A 10 6.67 -0.94 3.47
N PRO A 11 7.53 -0.17 4.14
CA PRO A 11 8.53 0.67 3.48
C PRO A 11 9.59 -0.18 2.77
N SER A 12 10.03 0.27 1.60
CA SER A 12 11.10 -0.39 0.83
C SER A 12 12.51 0.12 1.15
N ASN A 13 12.61 1.35 1.69
CA ASN A 13 13.87 2.04 1.95
C ASN A 13 13.74 3.00 3.15
N VAL A 14 14.85 3.62 3.56
CA VAL A 14 14.91 4.51 4.75
C VAL A 14 14.07 5.78 4.57
N GLN A 15 13.98 6.31 3.35
CA GLN A 15 13.15 7.49 3.09
C GLN A 15 11.67 7.17 3.30
N GLU A 16 11.22 6.03 2.78
CA GLU A 16 9.85 5.57 2.96
C GLU A 16 9.51 5.23 4.40
N LEU A 17 10.48 4.79 5.19
CA LEU A 17 10.29 4.60 6.62
C LEU A 17 9.81 5.90 7.29
N LEU A 18 10.44 7.03 6.95
CA LEU A 18 10.07 8.35 7.47
C LEU A 18 8.72 8.81 6.92
N ASP A 19 8.55 8.72 5.60
CA ASP A 19 7.34 9.13 4.88
C ASP A 19 6.12 8.34 5.39
N TYR A 20 6.24 7.01 5.51
CA TYR A 20 5.19 6.12 6.03
C TYR A 20 4.96 6.29 7.53
N GLY A 21 5.95 6.75 8.30
CA GLY A 21 5.75 7.13 9.71
C GLY A 21 4.73 8.26 9.87
N LEU A 22 4.90 9.33 9.08
CA LEU A 22 3.97 10.47 9.09
C LEU A 22 2.58 10.07 8.57
N ILE A 23 2.55 9.31 7.47
CA ILE A 23 1.31 8.77 6.88
C ILE A 23 0.58 7.87 7.88
N GLY A 24 1.29 7.01 8.62
CA GLY A 24 0.70 6.11 9.59
C GLY A 24 0.05 6.83 10.77
N ILE A 25 0.67 7.91 11.26
CA ILE A 25 0.09 8.76 12.31
C ILE A 25 -1.20 9.42 11.81
N ALA A 26 -1.17 10.00 10.60
CA ALA A 26 -2.33 10.66 10.04
C ALA A 26 -3.48 9.67 9.74
N LEU A 27 -3.15 8.50 9.18
CA LEU A 27 -4.11 7.42 8.93
C LEU A 27 -4.79 6.96 10.22
N SER A 28 -4.01 6.77 11.30
CA SER A 28 -4.55 6.36 12.60
C SER A 28 -5.56 7.37 13.15
N ARG A 29 -5.25 8.67 13.05
CA ARG A 29 -6.17 9.76 13.45
C ARG A 29 -7.41 9.81 12.58
N TYR A 30 -7.25 9.59 11.28
CA TYR A 30 -8.34 9.68 10.33
C TYR A 30 -9.33 8.51 10.44
N ALA A 31 -8.84 7.27 10.54
CA ALA A 31 -9.68 6.07 10.51
C ALA A 31 -9.93 5.47 11.91
N GLY A 32 -9.34 6.02 12.97
CA GLY A 32 -9.51 5.51 14.34
C GLY A 32 -9.00 4.08 14.53
N VAL A 33 -7.93 3.72 13.80
CA VAL A 33 -7.31 2.39 13.79
C VAL A 33 -5.88 2.45 14.31
N TRP A 34 -5.39 1.32 14.79
CA TRP A 34 -3.97 1.14 15.04
C TRP A 34 -3.30 0.90 13.70
N VAL A 35 -2.21 1.61 13.42
CA VAL A 35 -1.43 1.42 12.19
C VAL A 35 -0.10 0.82 12.58
N SER A 36 0.36 -0.11 11.75
CA SER A 36 1.60 -0.80 11.96
C SER A 36 2.52 -0.65 10.77
N MET A 37 3.80 -0.90 10.99
CA MET A 37 4.81 -0.83 9.96
C MET A 37 5.69 -2.08 10.03
N LYS A 38 5.78 -2.80 8.91
CA LYS A 38 6.66 -3.96 8.76
C LYS A 38 8.02 -3.45 8.26
N CYS A 39 9.01 -3.45 9.14
CA CYS A 39 10.37 -3.09 8.76
C CYS A 39 11.26 -4.33 8.79
N VAL A 40 12.10 -4.49 7.77
CA VAL A 40 13.11 -5.55 7.73
C VAL A 40 14.44 -5.02 8.27
N THR A 41 15.21 -5.90 8.92
CA THR A 41 16.53 -5.56 9.49
C THR A 41 17.44 -4.89 8.46
N ALA A 42 17.46 -5.41 7.23
CA ALA A 42 18.27 -4.85 6.15
C ALA A 42 17.92 -3.39 5.76
N THR A 43 16.73 -2.90 6.12
CA THR A 43 16.35 -1.49 5.94
C THR A 43 16.63 -0.69 7.21
N MET A 44 16.37 -1.26 8.38
CA MET A 44 16.55 -0.58 9.68
C MET A 44 18.02 -0.36 10.05
N ASP A 45 18.90 -1.28 9.67
CA ASP A 45 20.34 -1.20 9.93
C ASP A 45 21.10 -0.46 8.80
N SER A 46 20.38 0.00 7.78
CA SER A 46 20.99 0.70 6.65
C SER A 46 21.14 2.20 6.93
N SER A 47 22.14 2.82 6.30
CA SER A 47 22.34 4.27 6.31
C SER A 47 22.10 4.82 4.89
N ALA A 48 21.30 5.86 4.78
CA ALA A 48 21.04 6.54 3.52
C ALA A 48 20.89 8.05 3.75
N SER A 49 21.23 8.85 2.74
CA SER A 49 20.85 10.26 2.74
C SER A 49 19.35 10.37 2.50
N VAL A 50 18.66 11.09 3.37
CA VAL A 50 17.21 11.30 3.31
C VAL A 50 16.88 12.78 3.20
N ASN A 51 15.78 13.08 2.53
CA ASN A 51 15.21 14.41 2.45
C ASN A 51 14.16 14.58 3.57
N ILE A 52 14.36 15.60 4.40
CA ILE A 52 13.53 15.94 5.58
C ILE A 52 12.65 17.19 5.36
N ASP A 53 12.53 17.66 4.12
CA ASP A 53 11.66 18.79 3.78
C ASP A 53 10.22 18.53 4.23
N LEU A 54 9.64 19.47 4.96
CA LEU A 54 8.27 19.41 5.48
C LEU A 54 7.22 19.41 4.37
N GLU A 55 7.52 20.00 3.21
CA GLU A 55 6.59 20.08 2.09
C GLU A 55 6.58 18.82 1.21
N ARG A 56 7.50 17.89 1.46
CA ARG A 56 7.64 16.64 0.69
C ARG A 56 6.39 15.76 0.79
N ILE A 57 5.81 15.67 1.99
CA ILE A 57 4.66 14.81 2.29
C ILE A 57 3.42 15.70 2.43
N LYS A 58 2.53 15.63 1.43
CA LYS A 58 1.20 16.24 1.48
C LYS A 58 0.17 15.17 1.77
N ILE A 59 -0.32 15.14 3.01
CA ILE A 59 -1.31 14.17 3.44
C ILE A 59 -2.70 14.73 3.14
N ASN A 60 -3.42 14.05 2.25
CA ASN A 60 -4.78 14.37 1.91
C ASN A 60 -5.72 13.55 2.80
N THR A 61 -6.67 14.24 3.42
CA THR A 61 -7.74 13.60 4.19
C THR A 61 -8.98 13.59 3.33
N PRO A 62 -9.37 12.45 2.73
CA PRO A 62 -10.54 12.43 1.87
C PRO A 62 -11.81 12.67 2.68
N GLU A 63 -12.82 13.26 2.03
CA GLU A 63 -14.20 13.28 2.53
C GLU A 63 -14.82 11.90 2.38
N TYR A 64 -14.25 10.89 3.03
CA TYR A 64 -14.99 9.67 3.28
C TYR A 64 -15.99 10.00 4.38
N ALA A 65 -17.24 9.60 4.20
CA ALA A 65 -18.28 9.80 5.20
C ALA A 65 -17.85 9.08 6.49
N ILE A 66 -17.16 9.79 7.37
CA ILE A 66 -17.14 9.50 8.79
C ILE A 66 -18.61 9.63 9.17
N GLN A 67 -19.33 8.50 9.07
CA GLN A 67 -20.75 8.41 9.35
C GLN A 67 -21.01 9.03 10.73
N GLU A 68 -22.23 9.49 11.00
CA GLU A 68 -22.60 10.17 12.25
C GLU A 68 -22.10 9.45 13.52
N GLU A 69 -21.88 8.14 13.45
CA GLU A 69 -21.32 7.31 14.52
C GLU A 69 -19.84 7.56 14.88
N GLY A 70 -19.04 8.18 14.01
CA GLY A 70 -17.61 8.41 14.22
C GLY A 70 -16.74 7.15 14.18
N VAL A 71 -15.41 7.33 14.12
CA VAL A 71 -14.44 6.23 13.99
C VAL A 71 -13.70 5.88 15.30
N HIS A 72 -13.79 6.74 16.31
CA HIS A 72 -13.00 6.59 17.53
C HIS A 72 -13.68 5.67 18.56
N ILE A 73 -12.87 5.16 19.48
CA ILE A 73 -13.34 4.39 20.63
C ILE A 73 -14.29 5.28 21.44
N ARG A 74 -15.44 4.75 21.84
CA ARG A 74 -16.46 5.44 22.62
C ARG A 74 -16.99 4.57 23.75
N TRP A 75 -17.75 5.17 24.64
CA TRP A 75 -18.47 4.47 25.71
C TRP A 75 -19.91 4.99 25.79
N PRO A 76 -20.93 4.13 25.95
CA PRO A 76 -20.87 2.66 25.88
C PRO A 76 -20.71 2.16 24.42
N ASP A 77 -20.01 1.04 24.23
CA ASP A 77 -19.79 0.44 22.90
C ASP A 77 -19.70 -1.08 23.03
N ASP A 78 -20.72 -1.81 22.58
CA ASP A 78 -20.76 -3.26 22.67
C ASP A 78 -19.84 -3.92 21.63
N VAL A 79 -19.54 -5.21 21.83
CA VAL A 79 -18.58 -5.95 21.00
C VAL A 79 -19.04 -6.05 19.53
N LEU A 80 -20.33 -6.22 19.28
CA LEU A 80 -20.87 -6.34 17.91
C LEU A 80 -20.88 -4.97 17.21
N GLY A 81 -21.16 -3.91 17.95
CA GLY A 81 -21.04 -2.53 17.47
C GLY A 81 -19.60 -2.18 17.08
N GLN A 82 -18.61 -2.60 17.88
CA GLN A 82 -17.18 -2.42 17.58
C GLN A 82 -16.77 -3.18 16.31
N GLU A 83 -17.13 -4.46 16.20
CA GLU A 83 -16.81 -5.30 15.03
C GLU A 83 -17.47 -4.77 13.75
N THR A 84 -18.74 -4.36 13.84
CA THR A 84 -19.47 -3.77 12.71
C THR A 84 -18.79 -2.48 12.25
N ARG A 85 -18.40 -1.61 13.18
CA ARG A 85 -17.71 -0.36 12.85
C ARG A 85 -16.34 -0.60 12.23
N LEU A 86 -15.58 -1.57 12.75
CA LEU A 86 -14.28 -1.94 12.22
C LEU A 86 -14.39 -2.32 10.75
N ASN A 87 -15.26 -3.28 10.43
CA ASN A 87 -15.39 -3.81 9.06
C ASN A 87 -16.13 -2.87 8.10
N LYS A 88 -17.20 -2.19 8.54
CA LYS A 88 -18.05 -1.38 7.65
C LYS A 88 -17.62 0.08 7.52
N ILE A 89 -16.86 0.60 8.48
CA ILE A 89 -16.52 2.03 8.54
C ILE A 89 -15.00 2.20 8.53
N LYS A 90 -14.27 1.60 9.48
CA LYS A 90 -12.83 1.87 9.65
C LYS A 90 -11.98 1.31 8.50
N ILE A 91 -12.16 0.05 8.13
CA ILE A 91 -11.39 -0.57 7.03
C ILE A 91 -11.67 0.12 5.69
N PRO A 92 -12.93 0.41 5.31
CA PRO A 92 -13.21 1.21 4.13
C PRO A 92 -12.61 2.62 4.18
N ALA A 93 -12.60 3.29 5.34
CA ALA A 93 -11.93 4.57 5.51
C ALA A 93 -10.42 4.45 5.26
N VAL A 94 -9.77 3.39 5.77
CA VAL A 94 -8.36 3.11 5.49
C VAL A 94 -8.10 3.00 3.98
N LYS A 95 -8.92 2.22 3.26
CA LYS A 95 -8.79 2.08 1.80
C LYS A 95 -8.98 3.42 1.08
N ALA A 96 -9.96 4.23 1.48
CA ALA A 96 -10.15 5.56 0.92
C ALA A 96 -8.94 6.49 1.16
N PHE A 97 -8.33 6.43 2.35
CA PHE A 97 -7.13 7.18 2.67
C PHE A 97 -5.92 6.73 1.84
N VAL A 98 -5.74 5.41 1.68
CA VAL A 98 -4.69 4.80 0.84
C VAL A 98 -4.78 5.31 -0.59
N LYS A 99 -5.99 5.34 -1.16
CA LYS A 99 -6.26 5.89 -2.50
C LYS A 99 -5.94 7.39 -2.59
N ALA A 100 -6.45 8.19 -1.65
CA ALA A 100 -6.27 9.65 -1.66
C ALA A 100 -4.81 10.09 -1.53
N ASN A 101 -4.00 9.28 -0.83
CA ASN A 101 -2.57 9.56 -0.62
C ASN A 101 -1.65 8.79 -1.57
N LYS A 102 -2.20 8.02 -2.52
CA LYS A 102 -1.43 7.20 -3.48
C LYS A 102 -0.35 6.38 -2.77
N ILE A 103 -0.71 5.70 -1.67
CA ILE A 103 0.25 4.87 -0.91
C ILE A 103 0.70 3.68 -1.77
N ASN A 104 -0.24 3.10 -2.52
CA ASN A 104 0.03 2.13 -3.57
C ASN A 104 0.19 2.89 -4.91
N GLN A 105 1.22 2.55 -5.68
CA GLN A 105 1.63 3.36 -6.84
C GLN A 105 2.00 2.49 -8.04
N SER A 106 1.51 2.87 -9.22
CA SER A 106 2.06 2.38 -10.48
C SER A 106 3.33 3.16 -10.78
N ILE A 107 4.48 2.48 -10.69
CA ILE A 107 5.81 3.04 -10.92
C ILE A 107 6.11 3.10 -12.42
N TRP A 108 5.74 2.03 -13.14
CA TRP A 108 5.82 1.99 -14.60
C TRP A 108 4.44 1.70 -15.16
N SER A 109 3.91 2.64 -15.94
CA SER A 109 2.53 2.63 -16.41
C SER A 109 2.37 2.97 -17.90
N LYS A 110 3.47 3.09 -18.66
CA LYS A 110 3.46 3.53 -20.05
C LYS A 110 3.46 2.34 -21.01
N GLY A 111 2.94 2.57 -22.22
CA GLY A 111 2.90 1.55 -23.28
C GLY A 111 1.72 0.60 -23.16
N LYS A 112 1.73 -0.45 -24.01
CA LYS A 112 0.69 -1.47 -24.01
C LYS A 112 0.78 -2.28 -22.72
N LYS A 113 -0.34 -2.57 -22.08
CA LYS A 113 -0.37 -3.50 -20.94
C LYS A 113 -0.26 -4.94 -21.43
N ASN A 114 0.69 -5.69 -20.88
CA ASN A 114 0.91 -7.10 -21.19
C ASN A 114 1.26 -7.89 -19.93
N ILE A 115 2.38 -7.54 -19.28
CA ILE A 115 2.85 -8.18 -18.05
C ILE A 115 2.91 -7.13 -16.93
N GLY A 116 2.31 -7.44 -15.78
CA GLY A 116 2.37 -6.62 -14.58
C GLY A 116 3.24 -7.25 -13.50
N ILE A 117 4.14 -6.50 -12.90
CA ILE A 117 4.86 -6.90 -11.69
C ILE A 117 4.28 -6.13 -10.51
N VAL A 118 3.84 -6.83 -9.47
CA VAL A 118 3.37 -6.26 -8.22
C VAL A 118 4.37 -6.62 -7.12
N ALA A 119 4.93 -5.63 -6.43
CA ALA A 119 5.90 -5.88 -5.36
C ALA A 119 5.65 -5.00 -4.14
N THR A 120 6.03 -5.48 -2.95
CA THR A 120 5.85 -4.77 -1.68
C THR A 120 7.14 -4.70 -0.86
N GLY A 121 7.32 -3.62 -0.08
CA GLY A 121 8.44 -3.47 0.86
C GLY A 121 9.82 -3.67 0.24
N LYS A 122 10.70 -4.40 0.93
CA LYS A 122 12.06 -4.74 0.46
C LYS A 122 12.05 -5.45 -0.90
N GLY A 123 11.09 -6.34 -1.14
CA GLY A 123 10.96 -7.09 -2.40
C GLY A 123 10.79 -6.16 -3.61
N TYR A 124 10.16 -4.99 -3.45
CA TYR A 124 10.12 -3.98 -4.51
C TYR A 124 11.51 -3.47 -4.88
N ALA A 125 12.38 -3.19 -3.90
CA ALA A 125 13.73 -2.71 -4.16
C ALA A 125 14.58 -3.78 -4.87
N GLU A 126 14.38 -5.05 -4.52
CA GLU A 126 15.07 -6.18 -5.15
C GLU A 126 14.61 -6.40 -6.60
N VAL A 127 13.31 -6.32 -6.86
CA VAL A 127 12.74 -6.35 -8.22
C VAL A 127 13.32 -5.20 -9.05
N ARG A 128 13.38 -3.98 -8.50
CA ARG A 128 14.00 -2.83 -9.19
C ARG A 128 15.46 -3.06 -9.53
N GLN A 129 16.23 -3.63 -8.60
CA GLN A 129 17.63 -3.96 -8.83
C GLN A 129 17.77 -5.02 -9.92
N ALA A 130 17.01 -6.11 -9.85
CA ALA A 130 17.05 -7.19 -10.84
C ALA A 130 16.69 -6.69 -12.25
N LEU A 131 15.66 -5.85 -12.38
CA LEU A 131 15.29 -5.23 -13.65
C LEU A 131 16.41 -4.34 -14.20
N SER A 132 17.06 -3.55 -13.33
CA SER A 132 18.22 -2.74 -13.71
C SER A 132 19.40 -3.60 -14.17
N ASP A 133 19.68 -4.71 -13.49
CA ASP A 133 20.78 -5.63 -13.83
C ASP A 133 20.53 -6.33 -15.18
N LEU A 134 19.26 -6.54 -15.54
CA LEU A 134 18.83 -7.03 -16.85
C LEU A 134 18.83 -5.94 -17.94
N GLY A 135 19.13 -4.69 -17.60
CA GLY A 135 19.08 -3.56 -18.52
C GLY A 135 17.65 -3.12 -18.89
N ILE A 136 16.65 -3.47 -18.07
CA ILE A 136 15.25 -3.10 -18.27
C ILE A 136 14.98 -1.80 -17.51
N ASP A 137 14.95 -0.69 -18.25
CA ASP A 137 14.49 0.61 -17.76
C ASP A 137 13.01 0.86 -18.10
N GLU A 138 12.48 2.02 -17.72
CA GLU A 138 11.08 2.37 -17.97
C GLU A 138 10.75 2.47 -19.47
N GLU A 139 11.71 2.91 -20.29
CA GLU A 139 11.51 3.06 -21.72
C GLU A 139 11.41 1.70 -22.40
N TYR A 140 12.35 0.81 -22.10
CA TYR A 140 12.32 -0.56 -22.60
C TYR A 140 11.12 -1.34 -22.06
N ALA A 141 10.78 -1.18 -20.78
CA ALA A 141 9.58 -1.75 -20.18
C ALA A 141 8.32 -1.33 -20.93
N SER A 142 8.19 -0.05 -21.31
CA SER A 142 7.07 0.45 -22.11
C SER A 142 7.00 -0.18 -23.51
N GLN A 143 8.13 -0.53 -24.12
CA GLN A 143 8.17 -1.16 -25.45
C GLN A 143 7.72 -2.62 -25.40
N ILE A 144 8.13 -3.36 -24.37
CA ILE A 144 7.78 -4.78 -24.18
C ILE A 144 6.41 -4.98 -23.48
N GLY A 145 5.83 -3.89 -22.96
CA GLY A 145 4.56 -3.89 -22.25
C GLY A 145 4.64 -4.41 -20.82
N LEU A 146 5.76 -4.17 -20.16
CA LEU A 146 6.01 -4.46 -18.75
C LEU A 146 5.63 -3.27 -17.88
N HIS A 147 4.83 -3.52 -16.86
CA HIS A 147 4.38 -2.51 -15.89
C HIS A 147 4.80 -2.92 -14.49
N LEU A 148 5.03 -1.94 -13.61
CA LEU A 148 5.52 -2.18 -12.25
C LEU A 148 4.65 -1.43 -11.25
N PHE A 149 4.05 -2.16 -10.33
CA PHE A 149 3.23 -1.65 -9.25
C PHE A 149 3.90 -1.89 -7.90
N LYS A 150 3.91 -0.85 -7.09
CA LYS A 150 4.42 -0.88 -5.73
C LYS A 150 3.27 -0.80 -4.74
N VAL A 151 3.22 -1.79 -3.85
CA VAL A 151 2.27 -1.86 -2.74
C VAL A 151 2.93 -1.34 -1.46
N GLY A 152 2.53 -0.13 -1.05
CA GLY A 152 2.96 0.49 0.20
C GLY A 152 2.15 0.03 1.42
N MET A 153 0.89 -0.36 1.22
CA MET A 153 0.02 -0.95 2.23
C MET A 153 -0.43 -2.36 1.79
N PRO A 154 0.31 -3.42 2.13
CA PRO A 154 -0.08 -4.80 1.79
C PRO A 154 -1.38 -5.25 2.44
N TRP A 155 -1.80 -4.62 3.55
CA TRP A 155 -3.10 -4.89 4.16
C TRP A 155 -3.66 -3.65 4.87
N PRO A 156 -4.95 -3.31 4.68
CA PRO A 156 -5.88 -3.88 3.70
C PRO A 156 -5.56 -3.39 2.29
N LEU A 157 -5.64 -4.26 1.28
CA LEU A 157 -5.39 -3.87 -0.10
C LEU A 157 -6.57 -3.04 -0.64
N GLU A 158 -6.25 -1.87 -1.19
CA GLU A 158 -7.20 -0.96 -1.83
C GLU A 158 -7.46 -1.42 -3.27
N GLU A 159 -8.74 -1.59 -3.60
CA GLU A 159 -9.16 -2.34 -4.79
C GLU A 159 -8.98 -1.54 -6.08
N SER A 160 -9.34 -0.26 -6.09
CA SER A 160 -9.44 0.49 -7.34
C SER A 160 -8.08 0.69 -8.01
N SER A 161 -7.03 0.99 -7.26
CA SER A 161 -5.68 1.12 -7.83
C SER A 161 -5.17 -0.20 -8.42
N ILE A 162 -5.57 -1.33 -7.83
CA ILE A 162 -5.20 -2.67 -8.30
C ILE A 162 -5.99 -3.03 -9.55
N ILE A 163 -7.31 -2.82 -9.57
CA ILE A 163 -8.16 -3.05 -10.73
C ILE A 163 -7.65 -2.22 -11.92
N ASP A 164 -7.44 -0.92 -11.69
CA ASP A 164 -6.93 0.01 -12.71
C ASP A 164 -5.53 -0.41 -13.22
N PHE A 165 -4.69 -1.01 -12.37
CA PHE A 165 -3.40 -1.55 -12.79
C PHE A 165 -3.59 -2.80 -13.65
N CYS A 166 -4.36 -3.77 -13.18
CA CYS A 166 -4.53 -5.10 -13.79
C CYS A 166 -5.37 -5.08 -15.08
N GLU A 167 -6.20 -4.06 -15.28
CA GLU A 167 -7.07 -3.96 -16.46
C GLU A 167 -6.25 -4.08 -17.75
N ASN A 168 -6.63 -5.00 -18.64
CA ASN A 168 -5.95 -5.32 -19.91
C ASN A 168 -4.53 -5.91 -19.79
N MET A 169 -4.16 -6.47 -18.63
CA MET A 169 -2.95 -7.29 -18.50
C MET A 169 -3.24 -8.77 -18.81
N ASN A 170 -2.28 -9.44 -19.45
CA ASN A 170 -2.35 -10.88 -19.71
C ASN A 170 -1.86 -11.69 -18.52
N GLU A 171 -0.84 -11.18 -17.81
CA GLU A 171 -0.20 -11.89 -16.70
C GLU A 171 0.24 -10.91 -15.61
N ILE A 172 0.14 -11.36 -14.35
CA ILE A 172 0.57 -10.60 -13.18
C ILE A 172 1.50 -11.49 -12.35
N LEU A 173 2.69 -10.97 -12.06
CA LEU A 173 3.69 -11.58 -11.18
C LEU A 173 3.70 -10.84 -9.85
N VAL A 174 3.37 -11.53 -8.77
CA VAL A 174 3.35 -10.96 -7.41
C VAL A 174 4.63 -11.36 -6.68
N PHE A 175 5.42 -10.38 -6.27
CA PHE A 175 6.62 -10.54 -5.46
C PHE A 175 6.35 -10.07 -4.03
N GLU A 176 6.19 -11.02 -3.13
CA GLU A 176 5.95 -10.75 -1.72
C GLU A 176 6.65 -11.73 -0.78
N GLU A 177 6.76 -11.34 0.49
CA GLU A 177 7.41 -12.15 1.54
C GLU A 177 6.51 -12.25 2.78
N LYS A 178 6.31 -13.39 3.43
CA LYS A 178 6.75 -14.79 3.19
C LYS A 178 5.63 -15.68 2.62
N ARG A 179 4.38 -15.27 2.81
CA ARG A 179 3.15 -16.02 2.46
C ARG A 179 2.32 -15.17 1.49
N PRO A 180 1.48 -15.78 0.65
CA PRO A 180 0.64 -15.01 -0.26
C PRO A 180 -0.38 -14.20 0.53
N LEU A 181 -0.19 -12.89 0.64
CA LEU A 181 -1.12 -11.98 1.31
C LEU A 181 -1.66 -10.97 0.31
N VAL A 182 -0.77 -10.36 -0.47
CA VAL A 182 -1.12 -9.48 -1.57
C VAL A 182 -1.69 -10.30 -2.72
N GLU A 183 -1.09 -11.44 -3.05
CA GLU A 183 -1.56 -12.34 -4.11
C GLU A 183 -3.01 -12.82 -3.84
N ASP A 184 -3.28 -13.28 -2.62
CA ASP A 184 -4.61 -13.78 -2.24
C ASP A 184 -5.66 -12.66 -2.31
N GLN A 185 -5.34 -11.45 -1.81
CA GLN A 185 -6.23 -10.30 -1.94
C GLN A 185 -6.45 -9.87 -3.40
N ILE A 186 -5.41 -9.91 -4.25
CA ILE A 186 -5.56 -9.60 -5.68
C ILE A 186 -6.51 -10.60 -6.34
N LYS A 187 -6.39 -11.89 -6.03
CA LYS A 187 -7.31 -12.91 -6.56
C LYS A 187 -8.75 -12.64 -6.16
N GLU A 188 -9.00 -12.35 -4.87
CA GLU A 188 -10.34 -12.00 -4.37
C GLU A 188 -10.91 -10.70 -4.97
N ILE A 189 -10.05 -9.75 -5.36
CA ILE A 189 -10.48 -8.50 -6.00
C ILE A 189 -10.85 -8.71 -7.47
N LEU A 190 -10.15 -9.61 -8.17
CA LEU A 190 -10.30 -9.80 -9.62
C LEU A 190 -11.29 -10.92 -10.01
N PHE A 191 -11.59 -11.87 -9.12
CA PHE A 191 -12.40 -13.07 -9.39
C PHE A 191 -13.40 -13.36 -8.27
#